data_AF-A0A2V9JHU6-F1
#
_entry.id   AF-A0A2V9JHU6-F1
#
_cell.length_a   1.000
_cell.length_b   1.000
_cell.length_c   1.000
_cell.angle_alpha   90.00
_cell.angle_beta   90.00
_cell.angle_gamma   90.00
#
_symmetry.space_group_name_H-M   'P 1'
#
loop_
_entity.id
_entity.type
_entity.pdbx_description
1 polymer ?
#
loop_
_entity_poly.entity_id
_entity_poly.type
_entity_poly.pdbx_seq_one_letter_code
_entity_poly.pdbx_strand_id
1 'polypeptide(L)'
;MEAVRAAQRDDPDQGRRGSPDRSAREPPRPRRQRPARRYTLLETPASSLESMMEVMRSDDWRSFRQALRSYASPPLHAIYADVEGNIGYQTATLVAARSGDRLLPRIGWTGEDEWSMVPFEDLPSMFNPRASFIFTANHLAAGSWYPYRVGAGRGELSEDPGRKLSVRDFVTRIHQDAVNPILRDAVVLTRKIVDEDRDADPEIRAALEALRGWDFRLSTRAPAYPVARAVLEAIESRKLAGTPLEARFGDGWGGVCVLFKEVMPRFRTSGETPVDPEVRRWLKEALREGFRKRGYGSPEGETTGWMRAQTPPGAGSSVESSDARAGIVRRLPYQDVPEGYGAERFGSFAREYDLDSPPLRSPLTQTIWAQEGNSYSQIVDLADFDRSLSMLPPGISEDPASPHFKDQMDLWAEANTIPRRSAARGSKRSGNRRAGCPVRGSRRRR
;
A
#
# COMPACT_ATOMS: atom_id res chain seq x y z
N MET A 1 32.97 50.64 -23.22
CA MET A 1 33.22 51.17 -24.58
C MET A 1 32.94 50.06 -25.56
N GLU A 2 31.81 50.20 -26.25
CA GLU A 2 31.36 49.35 -27.35
C GLU A 2 32.30 49.44 -28.58
N ALA A 3 32.05 48.49 -29.50
CA ALA A 3 32.40 48.49 -30.92
C ALA A 3 33.84 48.03 -31.20
N VAL A 4 34.14 47.21 -32.22
CA VAL A 4 33.77 47.33 -33.64
C VAL A 4 33.89 45.91 -34.27
N ARG A 5 32.80 45.32 -34.77
CA ARG A 5 32.46 45.07 -36.19
C ARG A 5 33.54 44.51 -37.13
N ALA A 6 33.13 43.43 -37.82
CA ALA A 6 33.39 43.05 -39.22
C ALA A 6 34.85 42.74 -39.61
N ALA A 7 35.20 41.48 -39.83
CA ALA A 7 35.01 40.73 -41.08
C ALA A 7 35.81 41.31 -42.27
N GLN A 8 36.82 40.56 -42.73
CA GLN A 8 36.97 40.15 -44.14
C GLN A 8 38.20 39.24 -44.37
N ARG A 9 37.91 38.08 -44.97
CA ARG A 9 38.61 37.40 -46.09
C ARG A 9 39.97 36.73 -45.84
N ASP A 10 39.86 35.39 -45.79
CA ASP A 10 40.53 34.39 -46.62
C ASP A 10 41.93 34.71 -47.17
N ASP A 11 42.91 33.96 -46.66
CA ASP A 11 44.11 33.58 -47.40
C ASP A 11 44.30 32.05 -47.22
N PRO A 12 44.36 31.26 -48.30
CA PRO A 12 44.43 29.81 -48.22
C PRO A 12 45.90 29.37 -48.31
N ASP A 13 46.45 28.78 -47.25
CA ASP A 13 47.16 27.52 -47.45
C ASP A 13 47.32 26.73 -46.17
N GLN A 14 46.86 25.48 -46.27
CA GLN A 14 46.99 24.46 -45.26
C GLN A 14 48.40 23.88 -45.33
N GLY A 15 49.11 23.81 -44.21
CA GLY A 15 50.40 23.13 -44.24
C GLY A 15 51.14 23.06 -42.91
N ARG A 16 50.78 22.07 -42.09
CA ARG A 16 51.58 21.51 -40.98
C ARG A 16 51.78 22.39 -39.75
N ARG A 17 50.91 22.21 -38.75
CA ARG A 17 51.30 22.26 -37.33
C ARG A 17 50.82 20.99 -36.62
N GLY A 18 51.72 20.43 -35.81
CA GLY A 18 51.72 19.05 -35.33
C GLY A 18 50.47 18.61 -34.56
N SER A 19 50.17 17.31 -34.71
CA SER A 19 49.15 16.59 -33.98
C SER A 19 49.37 16.69 -32.46
N PRO A 20 48.35 17.05 -31.66
CA PRO A 20 48.39 16.86 -30.22
C PRO A 20 48.39 15.36 -29.91
N ASP A 21 49.23 14.99 -28.96
CA ASP A 21 49.37 13.65 -28.39
C ASP A 21 48.00 13.03 -28.04
N ARG A 22 47.63 11.95 -28.74
CA ARG A 22 46.39 11.18 -28.57
C ARG A 22 46.54 10.08 -27.52
N SER A 23 47.32 10.30 -26.46
CA SER A 23 47.58 9.29 -25.43
C SER A 23 46.55 9.26 -24.29
N ALA A 24 45.62 10.21 -24.20
CA ALA A 24 44.40 10.05 -23.41
C ALA A 24 43.28 9.47 -24.30
N ARG A 25 43.29 8.14 -24.49
CA ARG A 25 42.13 7.44 -25.08
C ARG A 25 40.93 7.69 -24.17
N GLU A 26 39.93 8.44 -24.65
CA GLU A 26 38.58 8.36 -24.09
C GLU A 26 38.20 6.87 -23.99
N PRO A 27 37.70 6.40 -22.84
CA PRO A 27 37.29 5.02 -22.72
C PRO A 27 36.24 4.74 -23.82
N PRO A 28 36.36 3.61 -24.54
CA PRO A 28 35.47 3.32 -25.66
C PRO A 28 34.02 3.39 -25.19
N ARG A 29 33.20 4.23 -25.84
CA ARG A 29 31.75 4.28 -25.58
C ARG A 29 31.21 2.85 -25.68
N PRO A 30 30.63 2.29 -24.60
CA PRO A 30 30.28 0.88 -24.59
C PRO A 30 29.30 0.54 -25.72
N ARG A 31 29.63 -0.49 -26.51
CA ARG A 31 28.68 -1.22 -27.35
C ARG A 31 27.45 -1.58 -26.49
N ARG A 32 26.23 -1.42 -27.04
CA ARG A 32 24.92 -1.76 -26.45
C ARG A 32 24.99 -2.35 -25.03
N GLN A 33 24.79 -1.51 -24.01
CA GLN A 33 24.75 -1.94 -22.62
C GLN A 33 23.51 -2.82 -22.39
N ARG A 34 23.70 -3.97 -21.73
CA ARG A 34 22.61 -4.86 -21.32
C ARG A 34 22.46 -4.80 -19.80
N PRO A 35 21.25 -4.59 -19.26
CA PRO A 35 21.05 -4.63 -17.83
C PRO A 35 21.24 -6.06 -17.30
N ALA A 36 21.87 -6.18 -16.14
CA ALA A 36 21.95 -7.42 -15.37
C ALA A 36 21.25 -7.22 -14.02
N ARG A 37 20.62 -8.27 -13.50
CA ARG A 37 19.94 -8.24 -12.20
C ARG A 37 20.57 -9.27 -11.27
N ARG A 38 21.11 -8.78 -10.16
CA ARG A 38 21.65 -9.60 -9.06
C ARG A 38 20.70 -9.49 -7.87
N TYR A 39 20.33 -10.63 -7.28
CA TYR A 39 19.36 -10.72 -6.19
C TYR A 39 20.01 -11.30 -4.95
N THR A 40 19.76 -10.68 -3.79
CA THR A 40 20.25 -11.12 -2.47
C THR A 40 19.86 -12.56 -2.13
N LEU A 41 18.67 -13.01 -2.55
CA LEU A 41 18.19 -14.37 -2.33
C LEU A 41 19.08 -15.46 -2.95
N LEU A 42 19.83 -15.14 -4.01
CA LEU A 42 20.68 -16.10 -4.72
C LEU A 42 22.10 -16.20 -4.14
N GLU A 43 22.43 -15.38 -3.15
CA GLU A 43 23.81 -15.26 -2.63
C GLU A 43 24.03 -16.01 -1.32
N THR A 44 22.98 -16.56 -0.69
CA THR A 44 23.09 -17.18 0.64
C THR A 44 22.31 -18.48 0.74
N PRO A 45 22.82 -19.52 1.42
CA PRO A 45 22.03 -20.67 1.83
C PRO A 45 21.13 -20.26 3.01
N ALA A 46 20.04 -19.56 2.71
CA ALA A 46 19.02 -19.16 3.68
C ALA A 46 17.72 -19.93 3.42
N SER A 47 17.00 -20.21 4.51
CA SER A 47 15.76 -20.99 4.46
C SER A 47 14.66 -20.25 5.21
N SER A 48 13.88 -19.46 4.47
CA SER A 48 12.74 -18.74 5.03
C SER A 48 11.72 -19.70 5.65
N LEU A 49 11.52 -20.88 5.08
CA LEU A 49 10.57 -21.87 5.59
C LEU A 49 11.00 -22.40 6.96
N GLU A 50 12.25 -22.85 7.09
CA GLU A 50 12.78 -23.33 8.38
C GLU A 50 12.78 -22.21 9.42
N SER A 51 13.21 -21.01 9.03
CA SER A 51 13.16 -19.83 9.91
C SER A 51 11.75 -19.58 10.47
N MET A 52 10.71 -19.64 9.62
CA MET A 52 9.33 -19.45 10.08
C MET A 52 8.84 -20.60 10.97
N MET A 53 9.27 -21.84 10.70
CA MET A 53 8.96 -22.97 11.59
C MET A 53 9.58 -22.79 12.98
N GLU A 54 10.80 -22.27 13.06
CA GLU A 54 11.47 -21.98 14.33
C GLU A 54 10.87 -20.76 15.05
N VAL A 55 10.42 -19.74 14.30
CA VAL A 55 9.67 -18.62 14.88
C VAL A 55 8.39 -19.12 15.56
N MET A 56 7.66 -20.06 14.95
CA MET A 56 6.46 -20.64 15.56
C MET A 56 6.73 -21.44 16.84
N ARG A 57 8.00 -21.80 17.13
CA ARG A 57 8.42 -22.55 18.31
C ARG A 57 9.19 -21.69 19.33
N SER A 58 9.37 -20.41 19.06
CA SER A 58 10.14 -19.52 19.91
C SER A 58 9.36 -19.18 21.19
N ASP A 59 10.03 -19.29 22.34
CA ASP A 59 9.43 -19.04 23.64
C ASP A 59 9.59 -17.58 24.10
N ASP A 60 10.64 -16.92 23.62
CA ASP A 60 11.05 -15.58 24.06
C ASP A 60 11.57 -14.71 22.89
N TRP A 61 11.80 -13.42 23.16
CA TRP A 61 12.34 -12.50 22.16
C TRP A 61 13.70 -12.94 21.59
N ARG A 62 14.53 -13.58 22.41
CA ARG A 62 15.88 -14.00 22.02
C ARG A 62 15.81 -15.14 21.01
N SER A 63 15.04 -16.18 21.31
CA SER A 63 14.79 -17.33 20.42
C SER A 63 14.06 -16.88 19.15
N PHE A 64 13.11 -15.95 19.25
CA PHE A 64 12.43 -15.35 18.10
C PHE A 64 13.41 -14.65 17.14
N ARG A 65 14.30 -13.78 17.66
CA ARG A 65 15.35 -13.15 16.84
C ARG A 65 16.33 -14.16 16.28
N GLN A 66 16.71 -15.16 17.07
CA GLN A 66 17.63 -16.21 16.63
C GLN A 66 17.05 -16.97 15.43
N ALA A 67 15.77 -17.33 15.47
CA ALA A 67 15.07 -17.99 14.39
C ALA A 67 15.04 -17.14 13.10
N LEU A 68 14.91 -15.82 13.23
CA LEU A 68 14.87 -14.90 12.09
C LEU A 68 16.23 -14.66 11.42
N ARG A 69 17.36 -15.08 12.01
CA ARG A 69 18.70 -14.90 11.40
C ARG A 69 18.86 -15.57 10.05
N SER A 70 18.15 -16.68 9.82
CA SER A 70 18.17 -17.44 8.56
C SER A 70 17.04 -17.06 7.61
N TYR A 71 16.23 -16.07 7.95
CA TYR A 71 15.13 -15.60 7.11
C TYR A 71 15.63 -14.74 5.95
N ALA A 72 15.21 -15.04 4.72
CA ALA A 72 15.68 -14.32 3.54
C ALA A 72 14.60 -13.53 2.78
N SER A 73 13.44 -14.13 2.57
CA SER A 73 12.41 -13.63 1.64
C SER A 73 11.05 -14.32 1.85
N PRO A 74 9.91 -13.67 1.54
CA PRO A 74 9.78 -12.25 1.15
C PRO A 74 10.18 -11.30 2.29
N PRO A 75 10.65 -10.08 2.05
CA PRO A 75 11.01 -9.17 3.14
C PRO A 75 9.82 -8.91 4.08
N LEU A 76 10.03 -9.07 5.40
CA LEU A 76 8.99 -8.87 6.41
C LEU A 76 9.38 -7.83 7.46
N HIS A 77 8.36 -7.14 7.95
CA HIS A 77 8.35 -6.56 9.28
C HIS A 77 7.83 -7.63 10.26
N ALA A 78 8.70 -8.26 11.03
CA ALA A 78 8.31 -9.29 12.00
C ALA A 78 7.98 -8.66 13.35
N ILE A 79 6.76 -8.87 13.83
CA ILE A 79 6.27 -8.34 15.11
C ILE A 79 6.20 -9.47 16.14
N TYR A 80 6.61 -9.17 17.36
CA TYR A 80 6.63 -10.10 18.50
C TYR A 80 5.79 -9.55 19.66
N ALA A 81 5.10 -10.44 20.36
CA ALA A 81 4.49 -10.16 21.65
C ALA A 81 4.37 -11.46 22.48
N ASP A 82 4.48 -11.37 23.81
CA ASP A 82 4.38 -12.53 24.71
C ASP A 82 3.49 -12.30 25.94
N VAL A 83 3.27 -13.38 26.69
CA VAL A 83 2.41 -13.40 27.89
C VAL A 83 3.02 -12.66 29.08
N GLU A 84 4.32 -12.34 29.05
CA GLU A 84 4.99 -11.50 30.04
C GLU A 84 4.77 -10.00 29.78
N GLY A 85 4.17 -9.67 28.63
CA GLY A 85 3.85 -8.31 28.23
C GLY A 85 4.96 -7.64 27.42
N ASN A 86 5.95 -8.40 26.94
CA ASN A 86 6.96 -7.87 26.05
C ASN A 86 6.41 -7.69 24.63
N ILE A 87 6.92 -6.69 23.91
CA ILE A 87 6.65 -6.45 22.49
C ILE A 87 7.93 -6.16 21.74
N GLY A 88 8.02 -6.61 20.49
CA GLY A 88 9.21 -6.46 19.66
C GLY A 88 8.93 -6.27 18.19
N TYR A 89 9.91 -5.72 17.49
CA TYR A 89 9.94 -5.53 16.04
C TYR A 89 11.31 -5.96 15.51
N GLN A 90 11.33 -6.73 14.43
CA GLN A 90 12.54 -7.10 13.70
C GLN A 90 12.31 -6.96 12.20
N THR A 91 13.23 -6.28 11.52
CA THR A 91 13.30 -6.34 10.06
C THR A 91 13.88 -7.70 9.65
N ALA A 92 13.12 -8.49 8.89
CA ALA A 92 13.50 -9.86 8.50
C ALA A 92 13.63 -9.93 6.98
N THR A 93 14.86 -9.80 6.48
CA THR A 93 15.22 -9.94 5.07
C THR A 93 16.75 -9.89 4.91
N LEU A 94 17.23 -10.23 3.72
CA LEU A 94 18.59 -9.90 3.30
C LEU A 94 18.65 -8.49 2.70
N VAL A 95 19.57 -7.66 3.18
CA VAL A 95 19.82 -6.30 2.66
C VAL A 95 21.25 -6.21 2.13
N ALA A 96 21.40 -5.74 0.89
CA ALA A 96 22.71 -5.44 0.31
C ALA A 96 23.21 -4.09 0.87
N ALA A 97 24.38 -4.09 1.48
CA ALA A 97 25.08 -2.88 1.90
C ALA A 97 25.61 -2.16 0.65
N ARG A 98 24.96 -1.04 0.30
CA ARG A 98 25.31 -0.23 -0.87
C ARG A 98 25.58 1.20 -0.49
N SER A 99 26.53 1.83 -1.18
CA SER A 99 26.78 3.26 -1.07
C SER A 99 25.74 4.07 -1.87
N GLY A 100 25.31 5.19 -1.28
CA GLY A 100 24.44 6.18 -1.90
C GLY A 100 22.96 5.78 -2.06
N ASP A 101 22.11 6.80 -2.28
CA ASP A 101 20.65 6.66 -2.29
C ASP A 101 20.03 6.44 -3.68
N ARG A 102 20.77 5.86 -4.63
CA ARG A 102 20.27 5.73 -6.01
C ARG A 102 19.43 4.46 -6.19
N LEU A 103 18.22 4.60 -6.74
CA LEU A 103 17.35 3.49 -7.19
C LEU A 103 17.69 3.01 -8.62
N LEU A 104 18.57 3.74 -9.31
CA LEU A 104 18.94 3.45 -10.69
C LEU A 104 19.94 2.28 -10.79
N PRO A 105 19.97 1.58 -11.93
CA PRO A 105 21.02 0.61 -12.25
C PRO A 105 22.42 1.19 -12.01
N ARG A 106 23.32 0.31 -11.57
CA ARG A 106 24.70 0.65 -11.24
C ARG A 106 25.66 0.27 -12.36
N ILE A 107 26.86 0.84 -12.32
CA ILE A 107 27.89 0.57 -13.33
C ILE A 107 28.60 -0.73 -12.90
N GLY A 108 28.21 -1.84 -13.52
CA GLY A 108 28.67 -3.17 -13.10
C GLY A 108 30.09 -3.57 -13.49
N TRP A 109 30.88 -2.69 -14.12
CA TRP A 109 32.24 -3.00 -14.59
C TRP A 109 33.36 -2.21 -13.91
N THR A 110 33.04 -1.29 -12.98
CA THR A 110 34.06 -0.52 -12.24
C THR A 110 34.47 -1.19 -10.93
N GLY A 111 33.64 -2.10 -10.40
CA GLY A 111 33.82 -2.68 -9.07
C GLY A 111 33.41 -1.75 -7.91
N GLU A 112 33.16 -0.47 -8.17
CA GLU A 112 32.80 0.54 -7.16
C GLU A 112 31.42 0.32 -6.54
N ASP A 113 30.53 -0.36 -7.27
CA ASP A 113 29.15 -0.64 -6.88
C ASP A 113 28.94 -2.10 -6.39
N GLU A 114 30.03 -2.85 -6.15
CA GLU A 114 29.95 -4.15 -5.49
C GLU A 114 29.45 -4.02 -4.06
N TRP A 115 28.76 -5.05 -3.56
CA TRP A 115 28.09 -5.00 -2.26
C TRP A 115 28.31 -6.28 -1.45
N SER A 116 28.34 -6.09 -0.12
CA SER A 116 28.25 -7.16 0.87
C SER A 116 26.85 -7.17 1.50
N MET A 117 26.58 -8.15 2.36
CA MET A 117 25.33 -8.20 3.13
C MET A 117 25.44 -7.35 4.39
N VAL A 118 24.36 -6.64 4.73
CA VAL A 118 24.21 -6.02 6.05
C VAL A 118 24.09 -7.12 7.10
N PRO A 119 24.88 -7.07 8.19
CA PRO A 119 24.75 -8.02 9.31
C PRO A 119 23.33 -8.00 9.91
N PHE A 120 22.85 -9.13 10.41
CA PHE A 120 21.50 -9.23 10.98
C PHE A 120 21.29 -8.32 12.20
N GLU A 121 22.35 -8.15 12.99
CA GLU A 121 22.44 -7.27 14.15
C GLU A 121 22.24 -5.81 13.79
N ASP A 122 22.65 -5.45 12.58
CA ASP A 122 22.57 -4.12 12.00
C ASP A 122 21.27 -3.90 11.22
N LEU A 123 20.33 -4.85 11.26
CA LEU A 123 18.98 -4.65 10.75
C LEU A 123 18.11 -3.95 11.81
N PRO A 124 17.18 -3.05 11.40
CA PRO A 124 16.35 -2.32 12.34
C PRO A 124 15.55 -3.28 13.21
N SER A 125 15.65 -3.08 14.51
CA SER A 125 14.96 -3.86 15.53
C SER A 125 14.65 -3.01 16.76
N MET A 126 13.63 -3.40 17.51
CA MET A 126 13.16 -2.69 18.70
C MET A 126 12.54 -3.69 19.67
N PHE A 127 12.79 -3.54 20.97
CA PHE A 127 12.22 -4.37 22.02
C PHE A 127 11.77 -3.48 23.18
N ASN A 128 10.52 -3.63 23.60
CA ASN A 128 9.88 -2.85 24.66
C ASN A 128 10.11 -1.33 24.56
N PRO A 129 9.66 -0.69 23.46
CA PRO A 129 9.83 0.76 23.31
C PRO A 129 9.01 1.54 24.34
N ARG A 130 9.47 2.76 24.64
CA ARG A 130 8.79 3.70 25.54
C ARG A 130 7.36 4.05 25.11
N ALA A 131 7.08 4.00 23.81
CA ALA A 131 5.73 4.25 23.27
C ALA A 131 4.72 3.16 23.69
N SER A 132 5.17 2.00 24.16
CA SER A 132 4.32 0.88 24.60
C SER A 132 3.36 0.31 23.53
N PHE A 133 3.58 0.63 22.26
CA PHE A 133 2.98 -0.02 21.11
C PHE A 133 3.98 -0.11 19.96
N ILE A 134 3.72 -1.04 19.04
CA ILE A 134 4.44 -1.19 17.77
C ILE A 134 3.38 -1.40 16.69
N PHE A 135 3.52 -0.74 15.54
CA PHE A 135 2.68 -0.97 14.37
C PHE A 135 3.53 -0.93 13.11
N THR A 136 3.10 -1.65 12.07
CA THR A 136 3.72 -1.61 10.76
C THR A 136 2.66 -1.70 9.68
N ALA A 137 2.75 -0.83 8.68
CA ALA A 137 1.84 -0.79 7.52
C ALA A 137 2.64 -0.51 6.25
N ASN A 138 3.70 -1.29 6.03
CA ASN A 138 4.62 -1.18 4.89
C ASN A 138 5.35 0.18 4.76
N HIS A 139 5.37 0.98 5.83
CA HIS A 139 6.22 2.18 5.92
C HIS A 139 7.69 1.79 6.11
N LEU A 140 8.61 2.73 5.91
CA LEU A 140 10.05 2.47 6.08
C LEU A 140 10.37 2.01 7.51
N ALA A 141 11.13 0.92 7.64
CA ALA A 141 11.56 0.37 8.93
C ALA A 141 12.35 1.38 9.80
N ALA A 142 13.06 2.30 9.16
CA ALA A 142 13.86 3.31 9.83
C ALA A 142 13.89 4.60 9.00
N GLY A 143 14.18 5.73 9.67
CA GLY A 143 14.31 7.03 9.02
C GLY A 143 15.61 7.18 8.22
N SER A 144 15.77 8.33 7.55
CA SER A 144 16.94 8.65 6.73
C SER A 144 18.28 8.73 7.49
N TRP A 145 18.22 8.77 8.83
CA TRP A 145 19.39 8.71 9.71
C TRP A 145 19.99 7.31 9.83
N TYR A 146 19.28 6.26 9.38
CA TYR A 146 19.79 4.89 9.45
C TYR A 146 20.91 4.67 8.43
N PRO A 147 22.04 4.02 8.80
CA PRO A 147 23.21 3.93 7.93
C PRO A 147 22.99 3.03 6.70
N TYR A 148 22.01 2.12 6.76
CA TYR A 148 21.69 1.20 5.67
C TYR A 148 20.35 1.54 5.02
N ARG A 149 20.28 1.41 3.70
CA ARG A 149 19.01 1.51 2.97
C ARG A 149 18.21 0.21 3.12
N VAL A 150 17.26 0.22 4.05
CA VAL A 150 16.43 -0.94 4.42
C VAL A 150 15.06 -0.98 3.73
N GLY A 151 14.92 -0.24 2.63
CA GLY A 151 13.70 -0.25 1.80
C GLY A 151 13.48 1.03 1.00
N ALA A 152 12.32 1.08 0.33
CA ALA A 152 11.80 2.25 -0.37
C ALA A 152 10.32 2.53 0.02
N GLY A 153 9.90 2.02 1.19
CA GLY A 153 8.52 2.07 1.67
C GLY A 153 7.92 3.48 1.65
N ARG A 154 6.66 3.58 1.22
CA ARG A 154 5.92 4.85 1.14
C ARG A 154 4.64 4.84 1.98
N GLY A 155 4.50 3.85 2.88
CA GLY A 155 3.36 3.69 3.78
C GLY A 155 3.14 4.86 4.74
N GLU A 156 1.93 4.95 5.27
CA GLU A 156 1.47 6.02 6.16
C GLU A 156 1.95 5.83 7.60
N LEU A 157 1.91 6.93 8.35
CA LEU A 157 2.17 6.98 9.79
C LEU A 157 0.83 6.76 10.51
N SER A 158 0.75 5.77 11.40
CA SER A 158 -0.30 5.72 12.42
C SER A 158 0.05 6.71 13.52
N GLU A 159 -0.97 7.34 14.08
CA GLU A 159 -0.84 8.13 15.30
C GLU A 159 -0.82 7.20 16.53
N ASP A 160 -0.16 7.66 17.59
CA ASP A 160 -0.20 6.99 18.90
C ASP A 160 -1.67 6.97 19.38
N PRO A 161 -2.23 5.80 19.71
CA PRO A 161 -3.60 5.73 20.21
C PRO A 161 -3.81 6.49 21.53
N GLY A 162 -2.74 6.85 22.25
CA GLY A 162 -2.78 7.60 23.52
C GLY A 162 -3.43 6.83 24.66
N ARG A 163 -3.77 5.56 24.43
CA ARG A 163 -4.42 4.65 25.38
C ARG A 163 -4.20 3.19 24.98
N LYS A 164 -4.37 2.29 25.94
CA LYS A 164 -4.46 0.85 25.67
C LYS A 164 -5.70 0.54 24.82
N LEU A 165 -5.51 -0.25 23.77
CA LEU A 165 -6.58 -0.73 22.90
C LEU A 165 -7.14 -2.05 23.42
N SER A 166 -8.46 -2.19 23.38
CA SER A 166 -9.16 -3.45 23.62
C SER A 166 -9.28 -4.26 22.32
N VAL A 167 -9.54 -5.57 22.42
CA VAL A 167 -9.88 -6.42 21.27
C VAL A 167 -11.01 -5.79 20.42
N ARG A 168 -12.01 -5.19 21.07
CA ARG A 168 -13.12 -4.51 20.39
C ARG A 168 -12.67 -3.27 19.61
N ASP A 169 -11.65 -2.55 20.08
CA ASP A 169 -11.13 -1.37 19.37
C ASP A 169 -10.50 -1.76 18.03
N PHE A 170 -9.80 -2.89 17.95
CA PHE A 170 -9.25 -3.39 16.68
C PHE A 170 -10.35 -3.67 15.66
N VAL A 171 -11.43 -4.31 16.11
CA VAL A 171 -12.59 -4.61 15.25
C VAL A 171 -13.33 -3.34 14.83
N THR A 172 -13.65 -2.46 15.78
CA THR A 172 -14.59 -1.35 15.56
C THR A 172 -13.95 -0.02 15.15
N ARG A 173 -12.65 0.15 15.37
CA ARG A 173 -11.96 1.43 15.11
C ARG A 173 -10.83 1.28 14.10
N ILE A 174 -10.05 0.21 14.17
CA ILE A 174 -8.91 0.03 13.28
C ILE A 174 -9.33 -0.63 11.97
N HIS A 175 -9.92 -1.82 12.02
CA HIS A 175 -10.34 -2.54 10.80
C HIS A 175 -11.52 -1.87 10.07
N GLN A 176 -12.27 -1.01 10.77
CA GLN A 176 -13.40 -0.24 10.25
C GLN A 176 -13.04 1.23 9.99
N ASP A 177 -11.77 1.63 10.07
CA ASP A 177 -11.42 2.99 9.69
C ASP A 177 -11.61 3.20 8.19
N ALA A 178 -12.40 4.21 7.85
CA ALA A 178 -12.78 4.58 6.49
C ALA A 178 -12.29 5.99 6.14
N VAL A 179 -11.38 6.54 6.92
CA VAL A 179 -10.77 7.85 6.65
C VAL A 179 -9.60 7.67 5.72
N ASN A 180 -9.62 8.37 4.58
CA ASN A 180 -8.44 8.57 3.75
C ASN A 180 -7.73 9.85 4.15
N PRO A 181 -6.53 9.77 4.77
CA PRO A 181 -5.87 10.97 5.29
C PRO A 181 -5.46 11.89 4.14
N ILE A 182 -5.06 11.38 2.98
CA ILE A 182 -4.75 12.21 1.80
C ILE A 182 -5.98 12.97 1.33
N LEU A 183 -7.14 12.31 1.19
CA LEU A 183 -8.38 12.98 0.79
C LEU A 183 -8.84 14.00 1.83
N ARG A 184 -8.87 13.62 3.12
CA ARG A 184 -9.19 14.53 4.23
C ARG A 184 -8.31 15.76 4.16
N ASP A 185 -7.00 15.54 4.12
CA ASP A 185 -6.00 16.60 4.17
C ASP A 185 -6.08 17.47 2.92
N ALA A 186 -6.34 16.90 1.74
CA ALA A 186 -6.58 17.65 0.50
C ALA A 186 -7.78 18.59 0.61
N VAL A 187 -8.91 18.10 1.14
CA VAL A 187 -10.13 18.90 1.31
C VAL A 187 -9.92 20.01 2.34
N VAL A 188 -9.29 19.70 3.48
CA VAL A 188 -8.99 20.66 4.55
C VAL A 188 -8.05 21.76 4.06
N LEU A 189 -6.93 21.39 3.43
CA LEU A 189 -5.97 22.35 2.88
C LEU A 189 -6.60 23.21 1.79
N THR A 190 -7.30 22.61 0.83
CA THR A 190 -7.86 23.35 -0.30
C THR A 190 -8.89 24.36 0.16
N ARG A 191 -9.71 24.03 1.18
CA ARG A 191 -10.65 24.98 1.78
C ARG A 191 -9.94 26.22 2.30
N LYS A 192 -8.90 26.03 3.11
CA LYS A 192 -8.12 27.13 3.67
C LYS A 192 -7.44 27.97 2.58
N ILE A 193 -6.88 27.33 1.56
CA ILE A 193 -6.24 28.00 0.41
C ILE A 193 -7.27 28.83 -0.38
N VAL A 194 -8.46 28.30 -0.65
CA VAL A 194 -9.53 29.01 -1.38
C VAL A 194 -9.97 30.27 -0.62
N ASP A 195 -10.11 30.18 0.70
CA ASP A 195 -10.46 31.32 1.54
C ASP A 195 -9.35 32.39 1.53
N GLU A 196 -8.08 31.99 1.65
CA GLU A 196 -6.93 32.89 1.63
C GLU A 196 -6.71 33.58 0.29
N ASP A 197 -6.79 32.81 -0.80
CA ASP A 197 -6.61 33.32 -2.16
C ASP A 197 -7.83 34.12 -2.65
N ARG A 198 -8.92 34.13 -1.87
CA ARG A 198 -10.24 34.65 -2.28
C ARG A 198 -10.68 34.10 -3.63
N ASP A 199 -10.41 32.82 -3.86
CA ASP A 199 -10.62 32.17 -5.15
C ASP A 199 -12.11 32.19 -5.53
N ALA A 200 -12.44 32.69 -6.72
CA ALA A 200 -13.80 32.86 -7.20
C ALA A 200 -14.27 31.72 -8.11
N ASP A 201 -13.48 30.66 -8.28
CA ASP A 201 -13.85 29.51 -9.10
C ASP A 201 -15.15 28.84 -8.59
N PRO A 202 -16.23 28.86 -9.40
CA PRO A 202 -17.53 28.35 -8.97
C PRO A 202 -17.54 26.84 -8.76
N GLU A 203 -16.74 26.08 -9.52
CA GLU A 203 -16.70 24.62 -9.41
C GLU A 203 -15.96 24.18 -8.14
N ILE A 204 -14.86 24.84 -7.80
CA ILE A 204 -14.12 24.55 -6.57
C ILE A 204 -14.98 24.88 -5.35
N ARG A 205 -15.67 26.03 -5.37
CA ARG A 205 -16.59 26.43 -4.29
C ARG A 205 -17.75 25.45 -4.15
N ALA A 206 -18.34 25.01 -5.27
CA ALA A 206 -19.41 24.02 -5.24
C ALA A 206 -18.93 22.66 -4.71
N ALA A 207 -17.71 22.23 -5.08
CA ALA A 207 -17.10 21.02 -4.55
C ALA A 207 -16.91 21.08 -3.03
N LEU A 208 -16.37 22.21 -2.53
CA LEU A 208 -16.21 22.43 -1.09
C LEU A 208 -17.54 22.51 -0.35
N GLU A 209 -18.57 23.08 -0.98
CA GLU A 209 -19.91 23.13 -0.41
C GLU A 209 -20.52 21.73 -0.30
N ALA A 210 -20.41 20.91 -1.33
CA ALA A 210 -20.90 19.53 -1.31
C ALA A 210 -20.16 18.65 -0.27
N LEU A 211 -18.95 19.05 0.13
CA LEU A 211 -18.16 18.42 1.17
C LEU A 211 -18.30 19.12 2.54
N ARG A 212 -19.21 20.10 2.68
CA ARG A 212 -19.44 20.79 3.94
C ARG A 212 -20.04 19.84 4.97
N GLY A 213 -19.47 19.85 6.19
CA GLY A 213 -19.94 19.01 7.30
C GLY A 213 -19.63 17.51 7.12
N TRP A 214 -18.88 17.13 6.09
CA TRP A 214 -18.42 15.75 5.91
C TRP A 214 -17.44 15.39 7.05
N ASP A 215 -17.66 14.24 7.67
CA ASP A 215 -16.86 13.69 8.78
C ASP A 215 -15.58 12.99 8.32
N PHE A 216 -15.21 13.15 7.05
CA PHE A 216 -14.06 12.54 6.38
C PHE A 216 -14.09 11.02 6.25
N ARG A 217 -15.19 10.37 6.65
CA ARG A 217 -15.37 8.93 6.47
C ARG A 217 -15.92 8.69 5.08
N LEU A 218 -15.23 7.89 4.27
CA LEU A 218 -15.77 7.45 2.98
C LEU A 218 -16.80 6.34 3.21
N SER A 219 -17.98 6.73 3.69
CA SER A 219 -19.14 5.86 3.83
C SER A 219 -20.13 6.12 2.71
N THR A 220 -20.61 5.07 2.05
CA THR A 220 -21.61 5.18 0.97
C THR A 220 -22.95 5.76 1.43
N ARG A 221 -23.19 5.84 2.74
CA ARG A 221 -24.38 6.47 3.35
C ARG A 221 -24.25 7.98 3.51
N ALA A 222 -23.03 8.52 3.44
CA ALA A 222 -22.80 9.94 3.61
C ALA A 222 -23.22 10.70 2.33
N PRO A 223 -24.00 11.78 2.42
CA PRO A 223 -24.36 12.59 1.25
C PRO A 223 -23.14 13.12 0.47
N ALA A 224 -22.04 13.39 1.17
CA ALA A 224 -20.78 13.84 0.60
C ALA A 224 -20.02 12.76 -0.19
N TYR A 225 -20.38 11.48 -0.04
CA TYR A 225 -19.65 10.35 -0.58
C TYR A 225 -19.36 10.42 -2.09
N PRO A 226 -20.34 10.73 -2.96
CA PRO A 226 -20.09 10.73 -4.40
C PRO A 226 -19.06 11.78 -4.82
N VAL A 227 -19.05 12.94 -4.16
CA VAL A 227 -18.07 14.00 -4.43
C VAL A 227 -16.72 13.63 -3.83
N ALA A 228 -16.70 13.15 -2.59
CA ALA A 228 -15.48 12.76 -1.90
C ALA A 228 -14.72 11.64 -2.65
N ARG A 229 -15.43 10.63 -3.16
CA ARG A 229 -14.83 9.57 -3.96
C ARG A 229 -14.31 10.08 -5.30
N ALA A 230 -15.06 10.93 -6.00
CA ALA A 230 -14.63 11.47 -7.29
C ALA A 230 -13.39 12.38 -7.16
N VAL A 231 -13.28 13.15 -6.06
CA VAL A 231 -12.07 13.92 -5.75
C VAL A 231 -10.88 13.00 -5.50
N LEU A 232 -11.07 11.91 -4.75
CA LEU A 232 -10.01 10.93 -4.55
C LEU A 232 -9.57 10.27 -5.86
N GLU A 233 -10.52 9.91 -6.73
CA GLU A 233 -10.21 9.39 -8.08
C GLU A 233 -9.42 10.40 -8.91
N ALA A 234 -9.75 11.69 -8.82
CA ALA A 234 -8.99 12.74 -9.47
C ALA A 234 -7.56 12.83 -8.91
N ILE A 235 -7.36 12.71 -7.60
CA ILE A 235 -6.03 12.65 -6.98
C ILE A 235 -5.25 11.42 -7.48
N GLU A 236 -5.88 10.23 -7.46
CA GLU A 236 -5.30 8.96 -7.89
C GLU A 236 -4.93 8.97 -9.39
N SER A 237 -5.75 9.59 -10.24
CA SER A 237 -5.50 9.66 -11.69
C SER A 237 -4.47 10.72 -12.05
N ARG A 238 -4.52 11.88 -11.38
CA ARG A 238 -3.63 13.01 -11.68
C ARG A 238 -2.19 12.73 -11.28
N LYS A 239 -1.97 12.03 -10.15
CA LYS A 239 -0.62 11.75 -9.60
C LYS A 239 0.23 13.03 -9.63
N LEU A 240 1.55 12.90 -9.84
CA LEU A 240 2.44 14.05 -10.00
C LEU A 240 3.23 14.01 -11.32
N ALA A 241 3.18 12.91 -12.09
CA ALA A 241 3.83 12.76 -13.39
C ALA A 241 3.54 13.92 -14.34
N GLY A 242 4.58 14.49 -14.94
CA GLY A 242 4.47 15.58 -15.89
C GLY A 242 4.09 16.93 -15.25
N THR A 243 4.04 17.02 -13.92
CA THR A 243 3.91 18.29 -13.21
C THR A 243 5.29 18.75 -12.70
N PRO A 244 5.49 20.06 -12.46
CA PRO A 244 6.71 20.55 -11.81
C PRO A 244 6.97 19.95 -10.41
N LEU A 245 5.94 19.37 -9.79
CA LEU A 245 6.01 18.72 -8.48
C LEU A 245 6.74 17.36 -8.53
N GLU A 246 6.76 16.69 -9.68
CA GLU A 246 7.38 15.36 -9.83
C GLU A 246 8.85 15.36 -9.42
N ALA A 247 9.60 16.39 -9.82
CA ALA A 247 11.03 16.48 -9.53
C ALA A 247 11.33 16.57 -8.03
N ARG A 248 10.40 17.11 -7.24
CA ARG A 248 10.55 17.29 -5.80
C ARG A 248 10.01 16.13 -5.00
N PHE A 249 8.81 15.66 -5.33
CA PHE A 249 8.07 14.68 -4.52
C PHE A 249 8.12 13.27 -5.11
N GLY A 250 8.53 13.11 -6.37
CA GLY A 250 8.39 11.87 -7.13
C GLY A 250 7.01 11.75 -7.77
N ASP A 251 6.76 10.61 -8.44
CA ASP A 251 5.46 10.30 -9.07
C ASP A 251 4.67 9.21 -8.32
N GLY A 252 3.45 8.95 -8.78
CA GLY A 252 2.54 7.94 -8.32
C GLY A 252 1.87 8.34 -7.02
N TRP A 253 1.13 7.39 -6.46
CA TRP A 253 0.61 7.52 -5.10
C TRP A 253 1.72 7.81 -4.09
N GLY A 254 2.92 7.28 -4.35
CA GLY A 254 4.12 7.56 -3.59
C GLY A 254 4.45 9.03 -3.46
N GLY A 255 4.54 9.74 -4.60
CA GLY A 255 4.84 11.16 -4.60
C GLY A 255 3.76 12.00 -3.93
N VAL A 256 2.49 11.64 -4.12
CA VAL A 256 1.36 12.26 -3.40
C VAL A 256 1.55 12.10 -1.89
N CYS A 257 1.87 10.91 -1.39
CA CYS A 257 2.15 10.70 0.03
C CYS A 257 3.33 11.55 0.54
N VAL A 258 4.41 11.70 -0.25
CA VAL A 258 5.56 12.55 0.14
C VAL A 258 5.14 14.02 0.21
N LEU A 259 4.36 14.50 -0.74
CA LEU A 259 3.81 15.87 -0.74
C LEU A 259 3.04 16.17 0.54
N PHE A 260 2.10 15.30 0.94
CA PHE A 260 1.33 15.50 2.17
C PHE A 260 2.17 15.32 3.43
N LYS A 261 3.17 14.42 3.44
CA LYS A 261 4.11 14.27 4.56
C LYS A 261 4.96 15.52 4.79
N GLU A 262 5.27 16.28 3.74
CA GLU A 262 6.02 17.53 3.89
C GLU A 262 5.12 18.70 4.28
N VAL A 263 3.93 18.80 3.68
CA VAL A 263 3.02 19.93 3.87
C VAL A 263 2.27 19.86 5.20
N MET A 264 1.71 18.70 5.55
CA MET A 264 0.75 18.60 6.65
C MET A 264 1.33 18.87 8.04
N PRO A 265 2.57 18.47 8.39
CA PRO A 265 3.12 18.80 9.70
C PRO A 265 3.21 20.30 9.95
N ARG A 266 3.57 21.09 8.92
CA ARG A 266 3.60 22.56 9.01
C ARG A 266 2.20 23.11 9.19
N PHE A 267 1.26 22.72 8.33
CA PHE A 267 -0.12 23.15 8.43
C PHE A 267 -0.77 22.83 9.78
N ARG A 268 -0.56 21.63 10.32
CA ARG A 268 -1.09 21.22 11.64
C ARG A 268 -0.48 22.01 12.80
N THR A 269 0.75 22.49 12.67
CA THR A 269 1.47 23.20 13.73
C THR A 269 1.21 24.71 13.70
N SER A 270 1.28 25.34 12.53
CA SER A 270 1.19 26.80 12.37
C SER A 270 -0.13 27.28 11.75
N GLY A 271 -0.92 26.38 11.16
CA GLY A 271 -2.09 26.75 10.34
C GLY A 271 -1.73 27.30 8.95
N GLU A 272 -0.44 27.36 8.62
CA GLU A 272 0.05 27.91 7.35
C GLU A 272 -0.16 26.93 6.20
N THR A 273 -0.75 27.43 5.11
CA THR A 273 -0.93 26.69 3.87
C THR A 273 0.36 26.72 3.01
N PRO A 274 0.56 25.79 2.07
CA PRO A 274 1.70 25.80 1.16
C PRO A 274 1.82 27.12 0.40
N VAL A 275 3.00 27.74 0.41
CA VAL A 275 3.28 28.94 -0.41
C VAL A 275 3.55 28.60 -1.87
N ASP A 276 3.89 27.35 -2.16
CA ASP A 276 4.22 26.86 -3.50
C ASP A 276 2.99 26.93 -4.42
N PRO A 277 3.00 27.76 -5.47
CA PRO A 277 1.85 27.95 -6.35
C PRO A 277 1.48 26.67 -7.11
N GLU A 278 2.43 25.78 -7.36
CA GLU A 278 2.20 24.50 -8.03
C GLU A 278 1.40 23.55 -7.13
N VAL A 279 1.73 23.50 -5.83
CA VAL A 279 0.97 22.71 -4.84
C VAL A 279 -0.45 23.25 -4.69
N ARG A 280 -0.60 24.58 -4.57
CA ARG A 280 -1.93 25.22 -4.49
C ARG A 280 -2.78 24.90 -5.72
N ARG A 281 -2.19 25.03 -6.92
CA ARG A 281 -2.88 24.75 -8.19
C ARG A 281 -3.28 23.29 -8.28
N TRP A 282 -2.38 22.36 -7.96
CA TRP A 282 -2.66 20.92 -8.00
C TRP A 282 -3.82 20.53 -7.08
N LEU A 283 -3.85 21.03 -5.84
CA LEU A 283 -4.93 20.79 -4.87
C LEU A 283 -6.30 21.28 -5.38
N LYS A 284 -6.34 22.51 -5.87
CA LYS A 284 -7.54 23.11 -6.47
C LYS A 284 -8.05 22.34 -7.69
N GLU A 285 -7.13 21.96 -8.58
CA GLU A 285 -7.47 21.19 -9.78
C GLU A 285 -7.98 19.79 -9.47
N ALA A 286 -7.45 19.12 -8.45
CA ALA A 286 -7.96 17.82 -8.00
C ALA A 286 -9.42 17.91 -7.53
N LEU A 287 -9.78 18.94 -6.75
CA LEU A 287 -11.17 19.17 -6.35
C LEU A 287 -12.07 19.52 -7.53
N ARG A 288 -11.61 20.41 -8.42
CA ARG A 288 -12.35 20.83 -9.62
C ARG A 288 -12.64 19.63 -10.54
N GLU A 289 -11.63 18.82 -10.83
CA GLU A 289 -11.75 17.65 -11.68
C GLU A 289 -12.68 16.59 -11.07
N GLY A 290 -12.54 16.31 -9.76
CA GLY A 290 -13.43 15.37 -9.07
C GLY A 290 -14.89 15.82 -9.13
N PHE A 291 -15.14 17.12 -8.96
CA PHE A 291 -16.47 17.70 -9.09
C PHE A 291 -17.02 17.59 -10.53
N ARG A 292 -16.23 17.93 -11.54
CA ARG A 292 -16.61 17.81 -12.96
C ARG A 292 -16.93 16.38 -13.38
N LYS A 293 -16.11 15.41 -12.97
CA LYS A 293 -16.32 13.97 -13.26
C LYS A 293 -17.69 13.48 -12.79
N ARG A 294 -18.32 14.14 -11.81
CA ARG A 294 -19.66 13.79 -11.33
C ARG A 294 -20.79 14.24 -12.26
N GLY A 295 -20.53 15.14 -13.22
CA GLY A 295 -21.51 15.71 -14.15
C GLY A 295 -22.31 16.90 -13.58
N TYR A 296 -21.96 17.45 -12.42
CA TYR A 296 -22.68 18.59 -11.85
C TYR A 296 -22.43 19.86 -12.68
N GLY A 297 -23.51 20.45 -13.22
CA GLY A 297 -23.46 21.67 -14.05
C GLY A 297 -23.98 21.52 -15.49
N SER A 298 -24.30 20.31 -15.94
CA SER A 298 -25.09 20.08 -17.17
C SER A 298 -26.50 19.55 -16.83
N PRO A 299 -27.54 19.86 -17.62
CA PRO A 299 -28.89 19.30 -17.45
C PRO A 299 -28.96 17.77 -17.46
N GLU A 300 -27.90 17.10 -17.91
CA GLU A 300 -27.77 15.64 -18.03
C GLU A 300 -27.11 14.99 -16.79
N GLY A 301 -26.55 15.80 -15.89
CA GLY A 301 -25.75 15.39 -14.73
C GLY A 301 -26.50 14.72 -13.59
N GLU A 302 -27.82 14.86 -13.54
CA GLU A 302 -28.65 14.26 -12.48
C GLU A 302 -28.79 12.74 -12.62
N THR A 303 -28.49 12.17 -13.80
CA THR A 303 -28.77 10.76 -14.08
C THR A 303 -27.58 9.89 -14.50
N THR A 304 -26.44 10.44 -14.91
CA THR A 304 -25.45 9.61 -15.63
C THR A 304 -23.99 9.88 -15.24
N GLY A 305 -23.43 8.93 -14.49
CA GLY A 305 -22.00 8.75 -14.29
C GLY A 305 -21.75 7.46 -13.52
N TRP A 306 -22.42 7.30 -12.39
CA TRP A 306 -22.28 6.12 -11.52
C TRP A 306 -23.14 4.92 -11.95
N MET A 307 -24.34 5.14 -12.51
CA MET A 307 -25.18 4.03 -13.00
C MET A 307 -24.58 3.29 -14.21
N ARG A 308 -23.82 3.97 -15.09
CA ARG A 308 -23.21 3.33 -16.28
C ARG A 308 -21.99 2.46 -15.95
N ALA A 309 -21.27 2.74 -14.87
CA ALA A 309 -20.08 1.98 -14.50
C ALA A 309 -20.40 0.64 -13.80
N GLN A 310 -21.69 0.36 -13.51
CA GLN A 310 -22.12 -0.86 -12.83
C GLN A 310 -23.13 -1.70 -13.63
N THR A 311 -23.53 -1.28 -14.82
CA THR A 311 -24.35 -2.10 -15.71
C THR A 311 -23.44 -2.98 -16.56
N PRO A 312 -23.47 -4.32 -16.43
CA PRO A 312 -22.88 -5.19 -17.44
C PRO A 312 -23.46 -4.83 -18.82
N PRO A 313 -22.71 -4.97 -19.93
CA PRO A 313 -23.27 -4.71 -21.25
C PRO A 313 -24.53 -5.59 -21.46
N GLY A 314 -25.72 -4.99 -21.48
CA GLY A 314 -26.99 -5.66 -21.80
C GLY A 314 -28.11 -5.68 -20.74
N ALA A 315 -27.95 -5.12 -19.54
CA ALA A 315 -29.06 -5.07 -18.57
C ALA A 315 -29.97 -3.85 -18.80
N GLY A 316 -31.21 -4.11 -19.24
CA GLY A 316 -32.24 -3.10 -19.46
C GLY A 316 -32.74 -2.44 -18.17
N SER A 317 -33.16 -1.19 -18.30
CA SER A 317 -33.65 -0.34 -17.21
C SER A 317 -35.04 -0.72 -16.76
N SER A 318 -35.20 -1.18 -15.52
CA SER A 318 -36.40 -0.90 -14.72
C SER A 318 -36.15 -1.20 -13.25
N VAL A 319 -36.77 -0.38 -12.40
CA VAL A 319 -37.20 -0.59 -11.00
C VAL A 319 -36.79 0.57 -10.09
N GLU A 320 -37.81 1.36 -9.74
CA GLU A 320 -37.87 2.21 -8.55
C GLU A 320 -37.84 1.33 -7.29
N SER A 321 -36.99 1.63 -6.30
CA SER A 321 -37.30 1.37 -4.88
C SER A 321 -36.24 1.96 -3.94
N SER A 322 -36.72 2.21 -2.73
CA SER A 322 -36.20 3.02 -1.63
C SER A 322 -35.05 2.40 -0.80
N ASP A 323 -34.15 1.63 -1.40
CA ASP A 323 -33.09 0.95 -0.65
C ASP A 323 -31.75 1.69 -0.73
N ALA A 324 -31.09 1.80 0.43
CA ALA A 324 -29.73 2.32 0.57
C ALA A 324 -28.81 1.62 -0.46
N ARG A 325 -28.39 2.38 -1.48
CA ARG A 325 -27.64 1.86 -2.62
C ARG A 325 -26.34 1.20 -2.14
N ALA A 326 -26.14 -0.04 -2.57
CA ALA A 326 -25.01 -0.90 -2.25
C ALA A 326 -23.66 -0.17 -2.44
N GLY A 327 -22.71 -0.40 -1.54
CA GLY A 327 -21.31 0.02 -1.73
C GLY A 327 -20.68 -0.61 -2.97
N ILE A 328 -19.41 -0.31 -3.27
CA ILE A 328 -18.70 -0.90 -4.41
C ILE A 328 -18.77 -2.44 -4.27
N VAL A 329 -19.52 -3.09 -5.15
CA VAL A 329 -19.53 -4.54 -5.33
C VAL A 329 -18.48 -4.84 -6.39
N ARG A 330 -17.43 -5.58 -6.00
CA ARG A 330 -16.37 -6.01 -6.92
C ARG A 330 -16.56 -7.46 -7.28
N ARG A 331 -16.30 -7.78 -8.54
CA ARG A 331 -16.12 -9.17 -8.95
C ARG A 331 -14.74 -9.65 -8.47
N LEU A 332 -14.75 -10.69 -7.66
CA LEU A 332 -13.60 -11.45 -7.18
C LEU A 332 -13.44 -12.67 -8.11
N PRO A 333 -12.53 -12.61 -9.08
CA PRO A 333 -12.35 -13.69 -10.04
C PRO A 333 -11.82 -14.96 -9.36
N TYR A 334 -12.36 -16.12 -9.74
CA TYR A 334 -11.92 -17.41 -9.21
C TYR A 334 -10.51 -17.78 -9.69
N GLN A 335 -9.59 -17.92 -8.72
CA GLN A 335 -8.18 -18.30 -8.91
C GLN A 335 -7.37 -17.38 -9.86
N ASP A 336 -7.77 -16.12 -10.03
CA ASP A 336 -7.04 -15.17 -10.88
C ASP A 336 -5.99 -14.37 -10.09
N VAL A 337 -5.03 -13.78 -10.80
CA VAL A 337 -4.03 -12.86 -10.24
C VAL A 337 -4.60 -11.43 -10.29
N PRO A 338 -4.79 -10.74 -9.15
CA PRO A 338 -5.34 -9.39 -9.13
C PRO A 338 -4.53 -8.40 -9.99
N GLU A 339 -5.22 -7.40 -10.51
CA GLU A 339 -4.62 -6.32 -11.28
C GLU A 339 -3.48 -5.65 -10.49
N GLY A 340 -2.27 -5.59 -11.07
CA GLY A 340 -1.11 -4.92 -10.49
C GLY A 340 0.00 -5.82 -9.90
N TYR A 341 -0.15 -7.15 -9.91
CA TYR A 341 0.80 -8.08 -9.27
C TYR A 341 1.68 -8.95 -10.20
N GLY A 342 1.51 -8.89 -11.53
CA GLY A 342 2.30 -9.71 -12.46
C GLY A 342 1.99 -9.44 -13.94
N ALA A 343 2.86 -9.93 -14.83
CA ALA A 343 2.88 -9.60 -16.25
C ALA A 343 1.92 -10.40 -17.15
N GLU A 344 1.12 -11.32 -16.60
CA GLU A 344 0.22 -12.17 -17.40
C GLU A 344 -1.20 -12.15 -16.84
N ARG A 345 -2.16 -11.79 -17.72
CA ARG A 345 -3.60 -11.71 -17.44
C ARG A 345 -4.24 -13.03 -17.87
N PHE A 346 -4.46 -13.94 -16.94
CA PHE A 346 -5.19 -15.17 -17.24
C PHE A 346 -6.71 -14.97 -17.11
N GLY A 347 -7.15 -14.04 -16.26
CA GLY A 347 -8.56 -13.89 -15.93
C GLY A 347 -9.02 -15.05 -15.04
N SER A 348 -10.28 -15.03 -14.64
CA SER A 348 -10.87 -16.15 -13.89
C SER A 348 -10.71 -17.47 -14.64
N PHE A 349 -10.20 -18.49 -13.94
CA PHE A 349 -10.09 -19.84 -14.48
C PHE A 349 -11.48 -20.49 -14.69
N ALA A 350 -12.50 -20.05 -13.94
CA ALA A 350 -13.86 -20.53 -14.03
C ALA A 350 -14.84 -19.43 -13.56
N ARG A 351 -15.36 -18.67 -14.53
CA ARG A 351 -16.18 -17.46 -14.28
C ARG A 351 -17.48 -17.75 -13.52
N GLU A 352 -18.00 -18.96 -13.62
CA GLU A 352 -19.16 -19.43 -12.88
C GLU A 352 -18.94 -19.46 -11.35
N TYR A 353 -17.69 -19.47 -10.90
CA TYR A 353 -17.30 -19.41 -9.49
C TYR A 353 -16.77 -18.06 -9.07
N ASP A 354 -16.81 -17.06 -9.94
CA ASP A 354 -16.53 -15.68 -9.56
C ASP A 354 -17.49 -15.26 -8.46
N LEU A 355 -16.95 -14.64 -7.42
CA LEU A 355 -17.74 -14.13 -6.30
C LEU A 355 -17.93 -12.63 -6.49
N ASP A 356 -19.14 -12.14 -6.23
CA ASP A 356 -19.31 -10.72 -6.03
C ASP A 356 -19.04 -10.41 -4.55
N SER A 357 -18.18 -9.42 -4.28
CA SER A 357 -17.91 -8.96 -2.92
C SER A 357 -19.22 -8.49 -2.29
N PRO A 358 -19.42 -8.67 -0.98
CA PRO A 358 -20.53 -8.03 -0.32
C PRO A 358 -20.37 -6.50 -0.45
N PRO A 359 -21.44 -5.70 -0.33
CA PRO A 359 -21.32 -4.25 -0.32
C PRO A 359 -20.47 -3.84 0.88
N LEU A 360 -19.19 -3.54 0.63
CA LEU A 360 -18.27 -3.15 1.67
C LEU A 360 -18.70 -1.80 2.24
N ARG A 361 -18.72 -1.72 3.58
CA ARG A 361 -19.11 -0.49 4.29
C ARG A 361 -18.02 0.58 4.29
N SER A 362 -16.89 0.33 3.62
CA SER A 362 -15.91 1.32 3.22
C SER A 362 -15.35 0.95 1.83
N PRO A 363 -15.37 1.88 0.86
CA PRO A 363 -14.91 1.66 -0.52
C PRO A 363 -13.47 2.12 -0.74
N LEU A 364 -12.73 2.38 0.34
CA LEU A 364 -11.35 2.81 0.28
C LEU A 364 -10.40 1.62 0.30
N THR A 365 -9.60 1.59 -0.75
CA THR A 365 -8.65 0.52 -1.06
C THR A 365 -7.26 0.81 -0.50
N GLN A 366 -7.08 1.96 0.16
CA GLN A 366 -5.77 2.54 0.47
C GLN A 366 -5.54 2.88 1.93
N THR A 367 -6.54 2.76 2.82
CA THR A 367 -6.40 3.23 4.22
C THR A 367 -6.27 2.11 5.22
N ILE A 368 -6.84 0.95 4.91
CA ILE A 368 -6.22 -0.34 5.17
C ILE A 368 -6.53 -1.19 3.94
N TRP A 369 -5.53 -1.79 3.31
CA TRP A 369 -5.71 -2.83 2.28
C TRP A 369 -6.60 -4.02 2.71
N ALA A 370 -7.04 -4.05 3.97
CA ALA A 370 -7.90 -5.04 4.62
C ALA A 370 -9.39 -4.99 4.21
N GLN A 371 -9.75 -4.32 3.12
CA GLN A 371 -11.10 -4.44 2.54
C GLN A 371 -11.09 -4.75 1.04
N GLU A 372 -9.93 -4.73 0.37
CA GLU A 372 -9.80 -5.29 -0.99
C GLU A 372 -8.86 -6.50 -1.05
N GLY A 373 -7.92 -6.57 -0.11
CA GLY A 373 -6.96 -7.66 0.04
C GLY A 373 -6.88 -8.17 1.48
N ASN A 374 -7.95 -8.03 2.28
CA ASN A 374 -8.00 -8.76 3.54
C ASN A 374 -7.99 -10.24 3.24
N SER A 375 -6.93 -10.90 3.67
CA SER A 375 -6.87 -12.34 3.72
C SER A 375 -7.10 -12.73 5.17
N TYR A 376 -6.03 -13.04 5.88
CA TYR A 376 -6.12 -13.45 7.27
C TYR A 376 -6.00 -12.25 8.20
N SER A 377 -7.03 -12.02 9.01
CA SER A 377 -7.03 -11.08 10.13
C SER A 377 -7.04 -11.84 11.45
N GLN A 378 -6.19 -11.44 12.40
CA GLN A 378 -6.14 -12.03 13.73
C GLN A 378 -5.91 -10.96 14.80
N ILE A 379 -6.63 -11.08 15.91
CA ILE A 379 -6.44 -10.29 17.12
C ILE A 379 -6.22 -11.28 18.27
N VAL A 380 -5.04 -11.25 18.88
CA VAL A 380 -4.68 -12.18 19.97
C VAL A 380 -4.69 -11.43 21.29
N ASP A 381 -5.53 -11.87 22.23
CA ASP A 381 -5.50 -11.43 23.63
C ASP A 381 -4.56 -12.36 24.41
N LEU A 382 -3.36 -11.87 24.74
CA LEU A 382 -2.33 -12.65 25.43
C LEU A 382 -2.65 -12.86 26.93
N ALA A 383 -3.59 -12.08 27.49
CA ALA A 383 -4.07 -12.32 28.85
C ALA A 383 -5.13 -13.42 28.91
N ASP A 384 -5.87 -13.63 27.80
CA ASP A 384 -6.89 -14.67 27.68
C ASP A 384 -7.08 -15.05 26.20
N PHE A 385 -6.44 -16.14 25.79
CA PHE A 385 -6.48 -16.60 24.40
C PHE A 385 -7.90 -16.93 23.91
N ASP A 386 -8.85 -17.29 24.79
CA ASP A 386 -10.23 -17.59 24.39
C ASP A 386 -11.01 -16.32 23.99
N ARG A 387 -10.48 -15.12 24.28
CA ARG A 387 -11.00 -13.82 23.81
C ARG A 387 -10.40 -13.38 22.48
N SER A 388 -9.48 -14.16 21.92
CA SER A 388 -8.86 -13.87 20.62
C SER A 388 -9.87 -14.04 19.48
N LEU A 389 -9.68 -13.28 18.40
CA LEU A 389 -10.57 -13.22 17.25
C LEU A 389 -9.79 -13.46 15.96
N SER A 390 -10.44 -14.05 14.95
CA SER A 390 -9.86 -14.19 13.61
C SER A 390 -10.91 -14.20 12.51
N MET A 391 -10.48 -13.94 11.28
CA MET A 391 -11.29 -14.01 10.08
C MET A 391 -10.42 -14.32 8.85
N LEU A 392 -10.95 -15.09 7.90
CA LEU A 392 -10.36 -15.40 6.61
C LEU A 392 -11.46 -15.39 5.53
N PRO A 393 -11.76 -14.23 4.90
CA PRO A 393 -12.65 -14.18 3.75
C PRO A 393 -11.94 -14.71 2.48
N PRO A 394 -12.66 -15.34 1.54
CA PRO A 394 -14.10 -15.64 1.60
C PRO A 394 -14.44 -16.81 2.52
N GLY A 395 -13.50 -17.74 2.73
CA GLY A 395 -13.63 -18.91 3.58
C GLY A 395 -12.31 -19.71 3.60
N ILE A 396 -12.27 -20.83 4.31
CA ILE A 396 -11.05 -21.65 4.42
C ILE A 396 -10.82 -22.60 3.24
N SER A 397 -11.81 -22.72 2.34
CA SER A 397 -11.78 -23.67 1.22
C SER A 397 -11.84 -22.94 -0.11
N GLU A 398 -11.02 -23.36 -1.06
CA GLU A 398 -11.11 -22.89 -2.45
C GLU A 398 -12.04 -23.76 -3.31
N ASP A 399 -12.58 -24.87 -2.78
CA ASP A 399 -13.50 -25.75 -3.50
C ASP A 399 -14.92 -25.15 -3.51
N PRO A 400 -15.50 -24.80 -4.67
CA PRO A 400 -16.84 -24.20 -4.74
C PRO A 400 -17.96 -25.09 -4.17
N ALA A 401 -17.76 -26.41 -4.11
CA ALA A 401 -18.72 -27.34 -3.52
C ALA A 401 -18.63 -27.40 -1.98
N SER A 402 -17.61 -26.80 -1.39
CA SER A 402 -17.41 -26.77 0.06
C SER A 402 -18.39 -25.81 0.72
N PRO A 403 -19.02 -26.19 1.86
CA PRO A 403 -19.79 -25.22 2.65
C PRO A 403 -18.92 -24.09 3.22
N HIS A 404 -17.59 -24.24 3.17
CA HIS A 404 -16.62 -23.26 3.65
C HIS A 404 -15.93 -22.47 2.53
N PHE A 405 -16.52 -22.44 1.33
CA PHE A 405 -16.02 -21.65 0.21
C PHE A 405 -16.17 -20.13 0.44
N LYS A 406 -17.29 -19.71 1.03
CA LYS A 406 -17.66 -18.31 1.20
C LYS A 406 -18.35 -17.97 2.53
N ASP A 407 -18.25 -18.85 3.52
CA ASP A 407 -18.97 -18.76 4.79
C ASP A 407 -18.51 -17.62 5.71
N GLN A 408 -17.40 -16.95 5.39
CA GLN A 408 -16.90 -15.80 6.15
C GLN A 408 -17.10 -14.45 5.43
N MET A 409 -17.75 -14.43 4.26
CA MET A 409 -17.98 -13.18 3.52
C MET A 409 -18.89 -12.20 4.27
N ASP A 410 -19.95 -12.68 4.94
CA ASP A 410 -20.86 -11.81 5.71
C ASP A 410 -20.15 -11.21 6.94
N LEU A 411 -19.32 -12.00 7.62
CA LEU A 411 -18.50 -11.52 8.72
C LEU A 411 -17.56 -10.41 8.25
N TRP A 412 -16.95 -10.58 7.09
CA TRP A 412 -16.08 -9.57 6.50
C TRP A 412 -16.85 -8.31 6.09
N ALA A 413 -18.03 -8.45 5.49
CA ALA A 413 -18.90 -7.32 5.11
C ALA A 413 -19.28 -6.44 6.30
N GLU A 414 -19.52 -7.08 7.44
CA GLU A 414 -19.91 -6.42 8.68
C GLU A 414 -18.71 -6.02 9.55
N ALA A 415 -17.49 -6.36 9.11
CA ALA A 415 -16.27 -6.27 9.90
C ALA A 415 -16.44 -6.91 11.30
N ASN A 416 -17.09 -8.07 11.32
CA ASN A 416 -17.22 -8.99 12.44
C ASN A 416 -16.12 -10.06 12.38
N THR A 417 -15.96 -10.84 13.44
CA THR A 417 -14.91 -11.87 13.55
C THR A 417 -15.40 -13.11 14.29
N ILE A 418 -14.72 -14.24 14.12
CA ILE A 418 -15.05 -15.49 14.81
C ILE A 418 -14.14 -15.64 16.04
N PRO A 419 -14.66 -16.10 17.20
CA PRO A 419 -13.83 -16.46 18.35
C PRO A 419 -12.82 -17.55 18.02
N ARG A 420 -11.55 -17.34 18.36
CA ARG A 420 -10.54 -18.39 18.34
C ARG A 420 -10.70 -19.23 19.61
N ARG A 421 -11.17 -20.47 19.45
CA ARG A 421 -11.21 -21.42 20.56
C ARG A 421 -9.87 -22.11 20.68
N SER A 422 -9.28 -22.12 21.87
CA SER A 422 -8.12 -22.95 22.16
C SER A 422 -8.42 -24.45 21.91
N ALA A 423 -7.45 -25.17 21.35
CA ALA A 423 -7.61 -26.57 20.93
C ALA A 423 -8.06 -27.51 22.09
N ALA A 424 -7.78 -27.13 23.33
CA ALA A 424 -8.14 -27.89 24.53
C ALA A 424 -9.67 -28.03 24.74
N ARG A 425 -10.49 -27.10 24.23
CA ARG A 425 -11.97 -27.15 24.37
C ARG A 425 -12.71 -27.27 23.04
N GLY A 426 -12.11 -26.87 21.91
CA GLY A 426 -12.77 -26.89 20.58
C GLY A 426 -12.98 -28.29 19.97
N SER A 427 -12.06 -29.24 20.21
CA SER A 427 -12.10 -30.55 19.52
C SER A 427 -13.27 -31.44 19.93
N LYS A 428 -13.94 -31.14 21.06
CA LYS A 428 -15.05 -31.96 21.57
C LYS A 428 -16.43 -31.62 20.98
N ARG A 429 -16.61 -30.51 20.26
CA ARG A 429 -17.95 -30.07 19.81
C ARG A 429 -18.15 -29.85 18.30
N SER A 430 -17.11 -29.73 17.48
CA SER A 430 -17.26 -29.44 16.04
C SER A 430 -16.65 -30.50 15.10
N GLY A 431 -16.38 -31.71 15.60
CA GLY A 431 -15.72 -32.75 14.80
C GLY A 431 -16.64 -33.39 13.77
N ASN A 432 -16.68 -32.86 12.54
CA ASN A 432 -17.02 -33.69 11.38
C ASN A 432 -15.80 -34.56 11.07
N ARG A 433 -15.72 -35.73 11.72
CA ARG A 433 -14.62 -36.69 11.52
C ARG A 433 -14.71 -37.23 10.10
N ARG A 434 -13.84 -36.79 9.19
CA ARG A 434 -13.46 -37.64 8.04
C ARG A 434 -12.68 -38.83 8.61
N ALA A 435 -13.39 -39.93 8.86
CA ALA A 435 -12.78 -41.20 9.16
C ALA A 435 -11.88 -41.59 7.98
N GLY A 436 -10.58 -41.75 8.24
CA GLY A 436 -9.61 -42.17 7.25
C GLY A 436 -9.95 -43.55 6.68
N CYS A 437 -9.69 -43.72 5.38
CA CYS A 437 -9.65 -45.02 4.72
C CYS A 437 -8.79 -46.00 5.55
N PRO A 438 -9.29 -47.19 5.90
CA PRO A 438 -8.46 -48.21 6.51
C PRO A 438 -7.57 -48.82 5.42
N VAL A 439 -6.28 -48.48 5.44
CA VAL A 439 -5.25 -49.27 4.76
C VAL A 439 -5.23 -50.65 5.44
N ARG A 440 -5.79 -51.65 4.78
CA ARG A 440 -5.69 -53.06 5.19
C ARG A 440 -4.22 -53.50 5.10
N GLY A 441 -3.51 -53.44 6.23
CA GLY A 441 -2.27 -54.16 6.41
C GLY A 441 -2.55 -55.64 6.62
N SER A 442 -2.33 -56.47 5.59
CA SER A 442 -2.26 -57.91 5.73
C SER A 442 -0.92 -58.31 6.35
N ARG A 443 -0.92 -58.56 7.66
CA ARG A 443 0.09 -59.41 8.32
C ARG A 443 -0.56 -60.72 8.76
N ARG A 444 -0.21 -61.82 8.11
CA ARG A 444 -0.10 -63.18 8.69
C ARG A 444 1.08 -63.85 7.98
N ARG A 445 2.22 -64.03 8.67
CA ARG A 445 2.61 -65.24 9.43
C ARG A 445 2.65 -66.50 8.55
N ARG A 446 3.81 -66.86 8.01
CA ARG A 446 4.78 -67.81 8.60
C ARG A 446 6.12 -67.65 7.90
#